data_AF-A0AAE0UD71-F1
#
_entry.id   AF-A0AAE0UD71-F1
#
_cell.length_a   1.000
_cell.length_b   1.000
_cell.length_c   1.000
_cell.angle_alpha   90.00
_cell.angle_beta   90.00
_cell.angle_gamma   90.00
#
_symmetry.space_group_name_H-M   'P 1'
#
loop_
_entity.id
_entity.type
_entity.pdbx_description
1 polymer ?
#
loop_
_entity_poly.entity_id
_entity_poly.type
_entity_poly.pdbx_seq_one_letter_code
_entity_poly.pdbx_strand_id
1 'polypeptide(L)'
;LKFRGYVLGHPQFSADEQAALKIESVAAFHQAWSDTVKWKIATEERRKHGSRRVGKFAQDFVVAASDIMSYMGPILNLIRDIGAPFGGMAIGTVSFLFTVQKAIVKVRKTGEETLNKNVAVIKELYDAAARDRLSVLRRLLGLQVYEAKEKNYELLLEYEADHKYFTGNEKKRVETMNEAALEDLEKDQRWIDWRTSPKSSLLFMAGFNHNVGFEQCWLSPAAIHLVKTLYDEPPGNPDIYAFYILGIRPGQRNGEHITQVLSHIMIQLLMQNIRALQDGNRWEDLQGAFEEHATVVDAAMKDPKNVFKTRKNMEVAQSATLKVLNLFSHDGPQEQRTLWIVLDRVDRVKEPPVRLLEVLEYLIVKAKVKVKILVVVNGWDWKHLPSYIASLAEKREEGVIVYEGRQKRR
;
A
#
# COMPACT_ATOMS: atom_id res chain seq x y z
N LEU A 1 30.72 -56.63 -5.86
CA LEU A 1 30.42 -57.20 -4.52
C LEU A 1 30.53 -56.17 -3.39
N LYS A 2 31.62 -55.39 -3.28
CA LYS A 2 31.83 -54.44 -2.17
C LYS A 2 30.74 -53.36 -2.03
N PHE A 3 30.25 -52.76 -3.12
CA PHE A 3 29.23 -51.70 -3.04
C PHE A 3 27.87 -52.18 -2.52
N ARG A 4 27.32 -53.28 -3.09
CA ARG A 4 26.04 -53.85 -2.64
C ARG A 4 26.09 -54.28 -1.16
N GLY A 5 27.18 -54.95 -0.75
CA GLY A 5 27.40 -55.32 0.65
C GLY A 5 27.56 -54.11 1.57
N TYR A 6 28.23 -53.04 1.10
CA TYR A 6 28.36 -51.79 1.83
C TYR A 6 27.00 -51.13 2.10
N VAL A 7 26.18 -50.94 1.06
CA VAL A 7 24.87 -50.29 1.19
C VAL A 7 23.90 -51.09 2.05
N LEU A 8 23.85 -52.42 1.87
CA LEU A 8 22.97 -53.29 2.66
C LEU A 8 23.40 -53.41 4.13
N GLY A 9 24.69 -53.24 4.42
CA GLY A 9 25.25 -53.33 5.77
C GLY A 9 25.25 -52.02 6.55
N HIS A 10 24.85 -50.90 5.95
CA HIS A 10 24.89 -49.59 6.61
C HIS A 10 23.48 -49.03 6.85
N PRO A 11 23.13 -48.65 8.10
CA PRO A 11 21.81 -48.14 8.46
C PRO A 11 21.49 -46.75 7.88
N GLN A 12 22.50 -46.06 7.33
CA GLN A 12 22.35 -44.73 6.72
C GLN A 12 21.57 -44.74 5.38
N PHE A 13 21.39 -45.91 4.76
CA PHE A 13 20.61 -46.06 3.54
C PHE A 13 19.18 -46.49 3.88
N SER A 14 18.21 -45.85 3.25
CA SER A 14 16.79 -46.12 3.46
C SER A 14 16.38 -47.52 3.01
N ALA A 15 15.25 -48.01 3.54
CA ALA A 15 14.69 -49.31 3.14
C ALA A 15 14.43 -49.38 1.62
N ASP A 16 14.00 -48.28 1.00
CA ASP A 16 13.77 -48.19 -0.45
C ASP A 16 15.08 -48.29 -1.24
N GLU A 17 16.14 -47.63 -0.78
CA GLU A 17 17.47 -47.68 -1.40
C GLU A 17 18.07 -49.10 -1.31
N GLN A 18 17.95 -49.73 -0.14
CA GLN A 18 18.36 -51.12 0.06
C GLN A 18 17.51 -52.10 -0.78
N ALA A 19 16.20 -51.86 -0.92
CA ALA A 19 15.30 -52.66 -1.75
C ALA A 19 15.61 -52.53 -3.24
N ALA A 20 16.01 -51.35 -3.71
CA ALA A 20 16.41 -51.13 -5.09
C ALA A 20 17.65 -51.96 -5.49
N LEU A 21 18.60 -52.15 -4.57
CA LEU A 21 19.75 -53.05 -4.78
C LEU A 21 19.40 -54.56 -4.73
N LYS A 22 18.17 -54.91 -4.38
CA LYS A 22 17.64 -56.29 -4.44
C LYS A 22 16.91 -56.58 -5.75
N ILE A 23 16.80 -55.58 -6.64
CA ILE A 23 16.21 -55.77 -7.97
C ILE A 23 17.22 -56.47 -8.88
N GLU A 24 16.99 -57.75 -9.14
CA GLU A 24 17.87 -58.60 -9.96
C GLU A 24 17.29 -58.91 -11.34
N SER A 25 16.04 -58.50 -11.61
CA SER A 25 15.36 -58.77 -12.86
C SER A 25 14.90 -57.49 -13.57
N VAL A 26 14.88 -57.57 -14.91
CA VAL A 26 14.41 -56.50 -15.78
C VAL A 26 12.94 -56.18 -15.48
N ALA A 27 12.09 -57.19 -15.27
CA ALA A 27 10.68 -57.00 -14.93
C ALA A 27 10.48 -56.20 -13.62
N ALA A 28 11.25 -56.53 -12.57
CA ALA A 28 11.20 -55.78 -11.31
C ALA A 28 11.73 -54.35 -11.46
N PHE A 29 12.74 -54.13 -12.30
CA PHE A 29 13.20 -52.79 -12.67
C PHE A 29 12.13 -51.97 -13.37
N HIS A 30 11.44 -52.54 -14.37
CA HIS A 30 10.33 -51.87 -15.07
C HIS A 30 9.22 -51.42 -14.11
N GLN A 31 8.88 -52.27 -13.14
CA GLN A 31 7.88 -51.94 -12.13
C GLN A 31 8.34 -50.78 -11.24
N ALA A 32 9.55 -50.85 -10.69
CA ALA A 32 10.12 -49.79 -9.86
C ALA A 32 10.25 -48.44 -10.60
N TRP A 33 10.60 -48.50 -11.89
CA TRP A 33 10.64 -47.33 -12.76
C TRP A 33 9.25 -46.72 -12.98
N SER A 34 8.27 -47.55 -13.33
CA SER A 34 6.88 -47.10 -13.54
C SER A 34 6.33 -46.40 -12.30
N ASP A 35 6.59 -46.94 -11.11
CA ASP A 35 6.15 -46.35 -9.85
C ASP A 35 6.89 -45.02 -9.56
N THR A 36 8.15 -44.90 -9.96
CA THR A 36 8.94 -43.66 -9.85
C THR A 36 8.42 -42.57 -10.80
N VAL A 37 8.10 -42.94 -12.04
CA VAL A 37 7.51 -42.04 -13.05
C VAL A 37 6.15 -41.52 -12.58
N LYS A 38 5.25 -42.42 -12.12
CA LYS A 38 3.94 -42.05 -11.57
C LYS A 38 4.06 -41.09 -10.39
N TRP A 39 4.98 -41.37 -9.47
CA TRP A 39 5.22 -40.49 -8.32
C TRP A 39 5.71 -39.10 -8.75
N LYS A 40 6.60 -39.02 -9.74
CA LYS A 40 7.14 -37.74 -10.23
C LYS A 40 6.06 -36.91 -10.93
N ILE A 41 5.21 -37.54 -11.74
CA ILE A 41 4.05 -36.88 -12.36
C ILE A 41 3.17 -36.29 -11.27
N ALA A 42 2.67 -37.11 -10.34
CA ALA A 42 1.79 -36.68 -9.26
C ALA A 42 2.41 -35.57 -8.37
N THR A 43 3.74 -35.49 -8.32
CA THR A 43 4.46 -34.44 -7.58
C THR A 43 4.47 -33.11 -8.34
N GLU A 44 4.68 -33.14 -9.65
CA GLU A 44 4.67 -31.96 -10.51
C GLU A 44 3.25 -31.41 -10.73
N GLU A 45 2.22 -32.27 -10.75
CA GLU A 45 0.82 -31.84 -10.77
C GLU A 45 0.47 -30.95 -9.57
N ARG A 46 1.05 -31.24 -8.39
CA ARG A 46 0.82 -30.44 -7.18
C ARG A 46 1.59 -29.10 -7.17
N ARG A 47 2.62 -28.94 -8.00
CA ARG A 47 3.46 -27.72 -8.05
C ARG A 47 2.92 -26.63 -8.97
N LYS A 48 2.15 -26.98 -10.01
CA LYS A 48 1.67 -26.02 -11.00
C LYS A 48 0.23 -25.61 -10.72
N HIS A 49 0.00 -24.31 -10.55
CA HIS A 49 -1.34 -23.74 -10.63
C HIS A 49 -1.75 -23.62 -12.11
N GLY A 50 -2.74 -24.42 -12.52
CA GLY A 50 -3.34 -24.40 -13.86
C GLY A 50 -3.38 -25.77 -14.55
N SER A 51 -4.56 -26.38 -14.62
CA SER A 51 -4.82 -27.74 -15.12
C SER A 51 -4.30 -27.99 -16.55
N ARG A 52 -4.35 -26.99 -17.44
CA ARG A 52 -3.88 -27.11 -18.84
C ARG A 52 -2.35 -27.28 -18.98
N ARG A 53 -1.56 -26.66 -18.11
CA ARG A 53 -0.08 -26.79 -18.14
C ARG A 53 0.40 -28.09 -17.49
N VAL A 54 -0.43 -28.65 -16.60
CA VAL A 54 -0.18 -29.93 -15.93
C VAL A 54 -0.32 -31.09 -16.89
N GLY A 55 -1.41 -31.15 -17.66
CA GLY A 55 -1.66 -32.22 -18.62
C GLY A 55 -0.57 -32.35 -19.69
N LYS A 56 -0.14 -31.23 -20.29
CA LYS A 56 0.92 -31.23 -21.29
C LYS A 56 2.27 -31.71 -20.72
N PHE A 57 2.64 -31.24 -19.52
CA PHE A 57 3.87 -31.68 -18.87
C PHE A 57 3.86 -33.16 -18.50
N ALA A 58 2.73 -33.67 -17.98
CA ALA A 58 2.58 -35.07 -17.66
C ALA A 58 2.72 -35.93 -18.91
N GLN A 59 2.10 -35.52 -20.02
CA GLN A 59 2.18 -36.22 -21.30
C GLN A 59 3.61 -36.21 -21.87
N ASP A 60 4.25 -35.04 -21.95
CA ASP A 60 5.63 -34.91 -22.44
C ASP A 60 6.61 -35.72 -21.58
N PHE A 61 6.41 -35.75 -20.26
CA PHE A 61 7.24 -36.53 -19.34
C PHE A 61 7.02 -38.04 -19.46
N VAL A 62 5.78 -38.50 -19.63
CA VAL A 62 5.46 -39.93 -19.87
C VAL A 62 6.07 -40.40 -21.18
N VAL A 63 5.99 -39.60 -22.24
CA VAL A 63 6.59 -39.91 -23.54
C VAL A 63 8.11 -40.05 -23.38
N ALA A 64 8.78 -39.05 -22.79
CA ALA A 64 10.23 -39.12 -22.56
C ALA A 64 10.64 -40.30 -21.65
N ALA A 65 9.85 -40.60 -20.61
CA ALA A 65 10.13 -41.73 -19.72
C ALA A 65 9.91 -43.09 -20.40
N SER A 66 8.93 -43.19 -21.30
CA SER A 66 8.69 -44.36 -22.14
C SER A 66 9.83 -44.56 -23.14
N ASP A 67 10.30 -43.49 -23.77
CA ASP A 67 11.42 -43.53 -24.71
C ASP A 67 12.70 -44.01 -24.01
N ILE A 68 13.04 -43.44 -22.84
CA ILE A 68 14.19 -43.89 -22.03
C ILE A 68 14.10 -45.38 -21.72
N MET A 69 12.92 -45.89 -21.37
CA MET A 69 12.74 -47.32 -21.09
C MET A 69 12.87 -48.20 -22.32
N SER A 70 12.40 -47.73 -23.48
CA SER A 70 12.54 -48.46 -24.74
C SER A 70 14.01 -48.62 -25.14
N TYR A 71 14.86 -47.63 -24.84
CA TYR A 71 16.30 -47.70 -25.07
C TYR A 71 17.04 -48.49 -23.97
N MET A 72 16.60 -48.39 -22.72
CA MET A 72 17.24 -49.09 -21.61
C MET A 72 16.92 -50.59 -21.57
N GLY A 73 15.74 -51.02 -22.00
CA GLY A 73 15.34 -52.43 -21.97
C GLY A 73 16.34 -53.36 -22.69
N PRO A 74 16.71 -53.08 -23.97
CA PRO A 74 17.73 -53.83 -24.68
C PRO A 74 19.10 -53.81 -23.99
N ILE A 75 19.52 -52.67 -23.42
CA ILE A 75 20.79 -52.53 -22.70
C ILE A 75 20.80 -53.35 -21.41
N LEU A 76 19.71 -53.33 -20.64
CA LEU A 76 19.57 -54.12 -19.42
C LEU A 76 19.50 -55.62 -19.71
N ASN A 77 18.84 -56.03 -20.80
CA ASN A 77 18.86 -57.41 -21.29
C ASN A 77 20.26 -57.82 -21.73
N LEU A 78 20.99 -56.97 -22.45
CA LEU A 78 22.37 -57.21 -22.86
C LEU A 78 23.31 -57.35 -21.65
N ILE A 79 23.16 -56.47 -20.64
CA ILE A 79 23.93 -56.52 -19.38
C ILE A 79 23.61 -57.79 -18.59
N ARG A 80 22.36 -58.25 -18.61
CA ARG A 80 21.95 -59.52 -18.01
C ARG A 80 22.60 -60.71 -18.72
N ASP A 81 22.62 -60.69 -20.05
CA ASP A 81 22.99 -61.84 -20.87
C ASP A 81 24.53 -61.97 -21.06
N ILE A 82 25.26 -60.84 -21.17
CA ILE A 82 26.73 -60.82 -21.30
C ILE A 82 27.42 -60.83 -19.93
N GLY A 83 26.78 -60.24 -18.93
CA GLY A 83 27.40 -59.93 -17.65
C GLY A 83 27.35 -61.05 -16.62
N ALA A 84 26.89 -62.27 -16.92
CA ALA A 84 26.83 -63.35 -15.93
C ALA A 84 28.23 -63.59 -15.30
N PRO A 85 28.38 -63.58 -13.95
CA PRO A 85 27.36 -63.58 -12.88
C PRO A 85 26.92 -62.21 -12.32
N PHE A 86 27.32 -61.09 -12.91
CA PHE A 86 27.15 -59.71 -12.41
C PHE A 86 25.95 -58.93 -12.97
N GLY A 87 25.19 -59.45 -13.95
CA GLY A 87 24.09 -58.74 -14.61
C GLY A 87 23.02 -58.17 -13.65
N GLY A 88 22.61 -58.94 -12.64
CA GLY A 88 21.66 -58.48 -11.61
C GLY A 88 22.19 -57.33 -10.74
N MET A 89 23.52 -57.20 -10.59
CA MET A 89 24.14 -56.11 -9.81
C MET A 89 24.05 -54.77 -10.54
N ALA A 90 24.20 -54.77 -11.86
CA ALA A 90 24.06 -53.56 -12.66
C ALA A 90 22.62 -53.05 -12.66
N ILE A 91 21.63 -53.96 -12.80
CA ILE A 91 20.20 -53.64 -12.69
C ILE A 91 19.88 -53.04 -11.32
N GLY A 92 20.37 -53.65 -10.23
CA GLY A 92 20.20 -53.13 -8.88
C GLY A 92 20.85 -51.75 -8.68
N THR A 93 22.03 -51.52 -9.26
CA THR A 93 22.75 -50.23 -9.16
C THR A 93 21.99 -49.10 -9.87
N VAL A 94 21.47 -49.37 -11.07
CA VAL A 94 20.64 -48.39 -11.82
C VAL A 94 19.33 -48.11 -11.08
N SER A 95 18.70 -49.13 -10.50
CA SER A 95 17.52 -48.97 -9.64
C SER A 95 17.80 -48.07 -8.44
N PHE A 96 18.94 -48.30 -7.78
CA PHE A 96 19.39 -47.52 -6.62
C PHE A 96 19.57 -46.04 -6.98
N LEU A 97 20.18 -45.72 -8.13
CA LEU A 97 20.34 -44.34 -8.58
C LEU A 97 18.98 -43.62 -8.76
N PHE A 98 17.96 -44.31 -9.26
CA PHE A 98 16.63 -43.72 -9.39
C PHE A 98 15.92 -43.52 -8.04
N THR A 99 16.10 -44.45 -7.09
CA THR A 99 15.58 -44.27 -5.74
C THR A 99 16.25 -43.09 -5.03
N VAL A 100 17.57 -42.94 -5.17
CA VAL A 100 18.30 -41.76 -4.65
C VAL A 100 17.76 -40.48 -5.30
N GLN A 101 17.54 -40.48 -6.62
CA GLN A 101 16.95 -39.33 -7.31
C GLN A 101 15.54 -38.99 -6.78
N LYS A 102 14.70 -39.99 -6.50
CA LYS A 102 13.38 -39.82 -5.88
C LYS A 102 13.49 -39.18 -4.49
N ALA A 103 14.44 -39.64 -3.66
CA ALA A 103 14.70 -39.07 -2.35
C ALA A 103 15.16 -37.60 -2.45
N ILE A 104 16.06 -37.26 -3.38
CA ILE A 104 16.52 -35.90 -3.65
C ILE A 104 15.34 -34.98 -4.02
N VAL A 105 14.47 -35.41 -4.94
CA VAL A 105 13.30 -34.64 -5.35
C VAL A 105 12.33 -34.44 -4.18
N LYS A 106 12.15 -35.47 -3.33
CA LYS A 106 11.31 -35.38 -2.13
C LYS A 106 11.87 -34.35 -1.13
N VAL A 107 13.18 -34.40 -0.84
CA VAL A 107 13.85 -33.43 0.04
C VAL A 107 13.70 -32.01 -0.52
N ARG A 108 13.94 -31.81 -1.82
CA ARG A 108 13.77 -30.51 -2.47
C ARG A 108 12.34 -29.98 -2.32
N LYS A 109 11.33 -30.83 -2.52
CA LYS A 109 9.92 -30.45 -2.36
C LYS A 109 9.61 -30.05 -0.92
N THR A 110 9.96 -30.87 0.06
CA THR A 110 9.73 -30.55 1.47
C THR A 110 10.47 -29.26 1.86
N GLY A 111 11.68 -29.06 1.32
CA GLY A 111 12.45 -27.84 1.50
C GLY A 111 11.74 -26.60 0.93
N GLU A 112 11.25 -26.66 -0.32
CA GLU A 112 10.49 -25.57 -0.95
C GLU A 112 9.17 -25.26 -0.22
N GLU A 113 8.43 -26.29 0.21
CA GLU A 113 7.19 -26.11 0.99
C GLU A 113 7.46 -25.46 2.34
N THR A 114 8.52 -25.90 3.04
CA THR A 114 8.92 -25.32 4.33
C THR A 114 9.43 -23.89 4.16
N LEU A 115 10.20 -23.63 3.10
CA LEU A 115 10.67 -22.29 2.76
C LEU A 115 9.49 -21.34 2.49
N ASN A 116 8.53 -21.75 1.67
CA ASN A 116 7.35 -20.93 1.38
C ASN A 116 6.52 -20.64 2.62
N LYS A 117 6.33 -21.63 3.51
CA LYS A 117 5.66 -21.43 4.80
C LYS A 117 6.43 -20.45 5.69
N ASN A 118 7.75 -20.62 5.81
CA ASN A 118 8.57 -19.73 6.61
C ASN A 118 8.55 -18.30 6.06
N VAL A 119 8.61 -18.12 4.74
CA VAL A 119 8.48 -16.80 4.10
C VAL A 119 7.12 -16.16 4.38
N ALA A 120 6.02 -16.94 4.33
CA ALA A 120 4.69 -16.44 4.66
C ALA A 120 4.60 -16.00 6.13
N VAL A 121 5.06 -16.83 7.07
CA VAL A 121 5.09 -16.50 8.50
C VAL A 121 5.94 -15.27 8.78
N ILE A 122 7.11 -15.16 8.15
CA ILE A 122 7.97 -13.99 8.29
C ILE A 122 7.25 -12.73 7.80
N LYS A 123 6.59 -12.79 6.64
CA LYS A 123 5.80 -11.65 6.12
C LYS A 123 4.68 -11.24 7.09
N GLU A 124 3.96 -12.20 7.65
CA GLU A 124 2.91 -11.93 8.64
C GLU A 124 3.48 -11.27 9.91
N LEU A 125 4.63 -11.71 10.40
CA LEU A 125 5.30 -11.10 11.55
C LEU A 125 5.75 -9.66 11.26
N TYR A 126 6.31 -9.40 10.07
CA TYR A 126 6.68 -8.05 9.65
C TYR A 126 5.47 -7.12 9.51
N ASP A 127 4.36 -7.61 8.97
CA ASP A 127 3.13 -6.83 8.84
C ASP A 127 2.48 -6.58 10.21
N ALA A 128 2.52 -7.55 11.12
CA ALA A 128 2.06 -7.38 12.50
C ALA A 128 2.89 -6.33 13.25
N ALA A 129 4.23 -6.41 13.19
CA ALA A 129 5.11 -5.43 13.82
C ALA A 129 4.89 -4.01 13.28
N ALA A 130 4.63 -3.87 11.97
CA ALA A 130 4.32 -2.57 11.36
C ALA A 130 2.97 -2.00 11.85
N ARG A 131 1.97 -2.85 12.08
CA ARG A 131 0.68 -2.45 12.70
C ARG A 131 0.84 -2.03 14.14
N ASP A 132 1.66 -2.74 14.92
CA ASP A 132 1.94 -2.38 16.31
C ASP A 132 2.65 -1.02 16.37
N ARG A 133 3.64 -0.79 15.51
CA ARG A 133 4.30 0.51 15.34
C ARG A 133 3.32 1.63 14.98
N LEU A 134 2.43 1.40 14.02
CA LEU A 134 1.37 2.36 13.66
C LEU A 134 0.44 2.66 14.86
N SER A 135 0.12 1.67 15.69
CA SER A 135 -0.70 1.86 16.89
C SER A 135 -0.02 2.77 17.92
N VAL A 136 1.31 2.68 18.07
CA VAL A 136 2.09 3.55 18.94
C VAL A 136 2.04 4.99 18.43
N LEU A 137 2.23 5.22 17.12
CA LEU A 137 2.15 6.56 16.53
C LEU A 137 0.76 7.18 16.67
N ARG A 138 -0.31 6.38 16.47
CA ARG A 138 -1.68 6.83 16.71
C ARG A 138 -1.88 7.32 18.13
N ARG A 139 -1.34 6.60 19.11
CA ARG A 139 -1.41 7.00 20.52
C ARG A 139 -0.68 8.32 20.78
N LEU A 140 0.53 8.49 20.24
CA LEU A 140 1.31 9.73 20.37
C LEU A 140 0.56 10.94 19.79
N LEU A 141 -0.15 10.74 18.68
CA LEU A 141 -0.94 11.79 18.04
C LEU A 141 -2.33 12.03 18.68
N GLY A 142 -2.66 11.33 19.78
CA GLY A 142 -3.98 11.45 20.43
C GLY A 142 -5.12 10.83 19.62
N LEU A 143 -4.82 9.93 18.68
CA LEU A 143 -5.75 9.29 17.76
C LEU A 143 -5.96 7.80 18.09
N GLN A 144 -6.10 7.46 19.38
CA GLN A 144 -6.26 6.07 19.81
C GLN A 144 -7.51 5.39 19.23
N VAL A 145 -8.58 6.18 19.02
CA VAL A 145 -9.85 5.72 18.42
C VAL A 145 -9.91 6.07 16.93
N TYR A 146 -8.76 6.20 16.26
CA TYR A 146 -8.74 6.54 14.84
C TYR A 146 -9.53 5.53 14.02
N GLU A 147 -10.57 6.05 13.37
CA GLU A 147 -11.50 5.28 12.57
C GLU A 147 -10.87 4.89 11.22
N ALA A 148 -11.14 3.67 10.74
CA ALA A 148 -10.55 3.12 9.53
C ALA A 148 -10.78 4.01 8.29
N LYS A 149 -10.05 3.76 7.20
CA LYS A 149 -10.13 4.53 5.95
C LYS A 149 -11.59 4.64 5.46
N GLU A 150 -12.32 3.55 5.57
CA GLU A 150 -13.72 3.38 5.19
C GLU A 150 -14.62 4.37 5.94
N LYS A 151 -14.45 4.50 7.25
CA LYS A 151 -15.23 5.43 8.07
C LYS A 151 -14.99 6.91 7.74
N ASN A 152 -13.75 7.28 7.40
CA ASN A 152 -13.50 8.65 6.93
C ASN A 152 -14.19 8.93 5.60
N TYR A 153 -14.31 7.92 4.74
CA TYR A 153 -15.06 8.04 3.48
C TYR A 153 -16.57 8.04 3.73
N GLU A 154 -17.09 7.28 4.70
CA GLU A 154 -18.49 7.39 5.13
C GLU A 154 -18.81 8.81 5.61
N LEU A 155 -17.95 9.43 6.42
CA LEU A 155 -18.10 10.83 6.84
C LEU A 155 -18.10 11.80 5.64
N LEU A 156 -17.33 11.53 4.60
CA LEU A 156 -17.36 12.31 3.35
C LEU A 156 -18.72 12.18 2.64
N LEU A 157 -19.28 10.98 2.58
CA LEU A 157 -20.58 10.73 1.95
C LEU A 157 -21.73 11.35 2.74
N GLU A 158 -21.67 11.30 4.07
CA GLU A 158 -22.61 12.03 4.95
C GLU A 158 -22.51 13.54 4.70
N TYR A 159 -21.29 14.07 4.62
CA TYR A 159 -21.05 15.47 4.32
C TYR A 159 -21.61 15.88 2.94
N GLU A 160 -21.44 15.04 1.91
CA GLU A 160 -22.03 15.24 0.58
C GLU A 160 -23.57 15.22 0.63
N ALA A 161 -24.16 14.29 1.38
CA ALA A 161 -25.59 14.18 1.55
C ALA A 161 -26.18 15.43 2.23
N ASP A 162 -25.50 15.99 3.23
CA ASP A 162 -25.87 17.26 3.85
C ASP A 162 -25.89 18.39 2.83
N HIS A 163 -24.86 18.53 2.01
CA HIS A 163 -24.82 19.53 0.92
C HIS A 163 -25.99 19.38 -0.06
N LYS A 164 -26.31 18.15 -0.45
CA LYS A 164 -27.45 17.83 -1.34
C LYS A 164 -28.79 18.16 -0.69
N TYR A 165 -28.94 17.89 0.61
CA TYR A 165 -30.16 18.21 1.35
C TYR A 165 -30.44 19.73 1.39
N PHE A 166 -29.40 20.55 1.56
CA PHE A 166 -29.56 22.00 1.60
C PHE A 166 -29.87 22.62 0.23
N THR A 167 -29.59 21.93 -0.86
CA THR A 167 -29.76 22.44 -2.23
C THR A 167 -31.02 21.95 -2.92
N GLY A 168 -31.49 20.75 -2.58
CA GLY A 168 -32.76 20.21 -3.07
C GLY A 168 -34.00 20.81 -2.42
N ASN A 169 -33.86 21.55 -1.31
CA ASN A 169 -34.99 22.16 -0.62
C ASN A 169 -35.30 23.55 -1.20
N GLU A 170 -36.36 23.66 -2.02
CA GLU A 170 -36.79 24.90 -2.69
C GLU A 170 -36.97 26.10 -1.73
N LYS A 171 -37.21 25.85 -0.44
CA LYS A 171 -37.34 26.91 0.59
C LYS A 171 -35.99 27.48 1.04
N LYS A 172 -34.87 26.79 0.78
CA LYS A 172 -33.51 27.20 1.13
C LYS A 172 -32.77 27.58 -0.16
N ARG A 173 -32.91 28.83 -0.60
CA ARG A 173 -32.31 29.39 -1.83
C ARG A 173 -30.78 29.56 -1.73
N VAL A 174 -30.03 28.47 -1.61
CA VAL A 174 -28.57 28.50 -1.52
C VAL A 174 -28.00 27.68 -2.68
N GLU A 175 -27.27 28.33 -3.59
CA GLU A 175 -26.66 27.70 -4.75
C GLU A 175 -25.34 27.01 -4.36
N THR A 176 -25.31 25.69 -4.18
CA THR A 176 -24.01 25.00 -4.12
C THR A 176 -23.45 24.77 -5.51
N MET A 177 -22.15 24.55 -5.58
CA MET A 177 -21.51 24.02 -6.79
C MET A 177 -22.16 22.68 -7.15
N ASN A 178 -22.94 22.69 -8.24
CA ASN A 178 -23.61 21.52 -8.80
C ASN A 178 -22.70 20.81 -9.82
N GLU A 179 -23.19 19.72 -10.42
CA GLU A 179 -22.42 18.96 -11.42
C GLU A 179 -21.94 19.83 -12.59
N ALA A 180 -22.79 20.70 -13.13
CA ALA A 180 -22.39 21.62 -14.21
C ALA A 180 -21.27 22.59 -13.77
N ALA A 181 -21.34 23.15 -12.55
CA ALA A 181 -20.29 24.02 -12.03
C ALA A 181 -18.99 23.27 -11.70
N LEU A 182 -19.08 21.98 -11.35
CA LEU A 182 -17.90 21.10 -11.22
C LEU A 182 -17.27 20.85 -12.59
N GLU A 183 -18.06 20.56 -13.63
CA GLU A 183 -17.54 20.42 -14.99
C GLU A 183 -16.87 21.70 -15.49
N ASP A 184 -17.45 22.86 -15.18
CA ASP A 184 -16.85 24.15 -15.51
C ASP A 184 -15.55 24.39 -14.74
N LEU A 185 -15.48 24.00 -13.47
CA LEU A 185 -14.25 24.05 -12.67
C LEU A 185 -13.18 23.13 -13.26
N GLU A 186 -13.54 21.92 -13.71
CA GLU A 186 -12.60 20.99 -14.33
C GLU A 186 -12.02 21.50 -15.66
N LYS A 187 -12.76 22.39 -16.34
CA LYS A 187 -12.33 23.09 -17.56
C LYS A 187 -11.54 24.38 -17.25
N ASP A 188 -11.54 24.87 -16.01
CA ASP A 188 -10.79 26.08 -15.64
C ASP A 188 -9.29 25.83 -15.75
N GLN A 189 -8.58 26.72 -16.45
CA GLN A 189 -7.14 26.58 -16.70
C GLN A 189 -6.34 26.50 -15.39
N ARG A 190 -6.75 27.19 -14.32
CA ARG A 190 -6.05 27.15 -13.02
C ARG A 190 -6.16 25.77 -12.37
N TRP A 191 -7.32 25.13 -12.49
CA TRP A 191 -7.53 23.76 -12.01
C TRP A 191 -6.69 22.77 -12.82
N ILE A 192 -6.72 22.88 -14.15
CA ILE A 192 -5.93 22.04 -15.06
C ILE A 192 -4.44 22.21 -14.80
N ASP A 193 -3.94 23.45 -14.72
CA ASP A 193 -2.54 23.77 -14.46
C ASP A 193 -2.09 23.20 -13.12
N TRP A 194 -2.88 23.39 -12.07
CA TRP A 194 -2.58 22.83 -10.75
C TRP A 194 -2.51 21.30 -10.78
N ARG A 195 -3.51 20.64 -11.37
CA ARG A 195 -3.64 19.18 -11.38
C ARG A 195 -2.54 18.51 -12.22
N THR A 196 -2.25 19.07 -13.39
CA THR A 196 -1.32 18.47 -14.37
C THR A 196 0.13 18.92 -14.17
N SER A 197 0.38 20.00 -13.43
CA SER A 197 1.74 20.50 -13.20
C SER A 197 2.65 19.42 -12.62
N PRO A 198 3.89 19.28 -13.12
CA PRO A 198 4.86 18.31 -12.61
C PRO A 198 5.45 18.73 -11.25
N LYS A 199 5.22 19.98 -10.81
CA LYS A 199 5.76 20.51 -9.56
C LYS A 199 4.78 20.29 -8.40
N SER A 200 5.30 20.25 -7.17
CA SER A 200 4.46 20.39 -5.98
C SER A 200 3.74 21.74 -6.01
N SER A 201 2.47 21.77 -5.62
CA SER A 201 1.66 22.98 -5.70
C SER A 201 0.45 22.97 -4.76
N LEU A 202 0.05 24.16 -4.32
CA LEU A 202 -1.12 24.40 -3.49
C LEU A 202 -2.18 25.15 -4.29
N LEU A 203 -3.40 24.61 -4.36
CA LEU A 203 -4.57 25.28 -4.88
C LEU A 203 -5.43 25.76 -3.70
N PHE A 204 -5.56 27.07 -3.56
CA PHE A 204 -6.35 27.73 -2.53
C PHE A 204 -7.66 28.23 -3.13
N MET A 205 -8.78 27.64 -2.71
CA MET A 205 -10.13 27.99 -3.16
C MET A 205 -10.88 28.75 -2.06
N ALA A 206 -11.19 30.02 -2.32
CA ALA A 206 -11.99 30.86 -1.44
C ALA A 206 -13.41 31.03 -2.00
N GLY A 207 -14.39 30.44 -1.31
CA GLY A 207 -15.80 30.54 -1.66
C GLY A 207 -16.52 31.57 -0.80
N PHE A 208 -17.12 32.59 -1.41
CA PHE A 208 -17.94 33.58 -0.71
C PHE A 208 -19.41 33.24 -0.89
N ASN A 209 -20.03 32.70 0.16
CA ASN A 209 -21.47 32.42 0.19
C ASN A 209 -22.28 33.72 0.06
N HIS A 210 -23.40 33.71 -0.64
CA HIS A 210 -24.35 34.82 -0.68
C HIS A 210 -25.02 35.02 0.70
N ASN A 211 -25.26 33.92 1.43
CA ASN A 211 -25.81 33.95 2.78
C ASN A 211 -24.70 33.73 3.84
N VAL A 212 -24.35 34.80 4.55
CA VAL A 212 -23.29 34.84 5.58
C VAL A 212 -23.61 33.94 6.79
N GLY A 213 -24.86 33.51 6.97
CA GLY A 213 -25.26 32.58 8.04
C GLY A 213 -25.23 31.10 7.65
N PHE A 214 -24.90 30.77 6.40
CA PHE A 214 -24.88 29.38 5.96
C PHE A 214 -23.58 28.71 6.36
N GLU A 215 -23.68 27.69 7.21
CA GLU A 215 -22.53 27.04 7.81
C GLU A 215 -21.62 26.32 6.80
N GLN A 216 -22.10 25.94 5.61
CA GLN A 216 -21.34 25.19 4.60
C GLN A 216 -20.72 26.10 3.54
N CYS A 217 -19.53 25.77 3.01
CA CYS A 217 -18.94 26.52 1.89
C CYS A 217 -19.50 26.02 0.56
N TRP A 218 -19.98 26.92 -0.31
CA TRP A 218 -20.56 26.53 -1.60
C TRP A 218 -19.57 25.87 -2.57
N LEU A 219 -18.25 26.03 -2.34
CA LEU A 219 -17.16 25.39 -3.07
C LEU A 219 -16.70 24.03 -2.50
N SER A 220 -17.17 23.64 -1.31
CA SER A 220 -16.84 22.33 -0.71
C SER A 220 -17.10 21.13 -1.63
N PRO A 221 -18.13 21.13 -2.51
CA PRO A 221 -18.31 20.05 -3.50
C PRO A 221 -17.08 19.78 -4.38
N ALA A 222 -16.20 20.76 -4.65
CA ALA A 222 -14.97 20.54 -5.39
C ALA A 222 -13.99 19.62 -4.64
N ALA A 223 -13.85 19.81 -3.32
CA ALA A 223 -13.03 18.93 -2.49
C ALA A 223 -13.63 17.52 -2.41
N ILE A 224 -14.95 17.41 -2.26
CA ILE A 224 -15.66 16.13 -2.25
C ILE A 224 -15.43 15.38 -3.56
N HIS A 225 -15.64 16.05 -4.70
CA HIS A 225 -15.46 15.49 -6.02
C HIS A 225 -14.04 14.96 -6.24
N LEU A 226 -13.02 15.73 -5.83
CA LEU A 226 -11.64 15.31 -5.94
C LEU A 226 -11.35 14.07 -5.09
N VAL A 227 -11.82 14.02 -3.83
CA VAL A 227 -11.59 12.85 -2.96
C VAL A 227 -12.28 11.61 -3.51
N LYS A 228 -13.51 11.72 -4.04
CA LYS A 228 -14.21 10.60 -4.69
C LYS A 228 -13.45 10.09 -5.91
N THR A 229 -12.98 11.02 -6.76
CA THR A 229 -12.15 10.67 -7.92
C THR A 229 -10.92 9.89 -7.50
N LEU A 230 -10.22 10.31 -6.44
CA LEU A 230 -9.04 9.62 -5.90
C LEU A 230 -9.38 8.27 -5.22
N TYR A 231 -10.55 8.17 -4.60
CA TYR A 231 -11.01 6.94 -3.94
C TYR A 231 -11.40 5.86 -4.94
N ASP A 232 -12.07 6.24 -6.03
CA ASP A 232 -12.62 5.34 -7.04
C ASP A 232 -11.56 4.89 -8.09
N GLU A 233 -10.31 5.35 -7.98
CA GLU A 233 -9.24 4.93 -8.90
C GLU A 233 -8.98 3.41 -8.85
N PRO A 234 -8.76 2.76 -10.00
CA PRO A 234 -8.55 1.32 -10.05
C PRO A 234 -7.28 0.90 -9.30
N PRO A 235 -7.27 -0.29 -8.67
CA PRO A 235 -6.21 -0.73 -7.74
C PRO A 235 -4.83 -0.98 -8.38
N GLY A 236 -4.69 -0.79 -9.70
CA GLY A 236 -3.43 -1.01 -10.42
C GLY A 236 -2.32 -0.03 -10.06
N ASN A 237 -2.68 1.20 -9.68
CA ASN A 237 -1.75 2.22 -9.18
C ASN A 237 -2.51 3.35 -8.48
N PRO A 238 -3.08 3.12 -7.28
CA PRO A 238 -3.86 4.15 -6.61
C PRO A 238 -2.95 5.33 -6.27
N ASP A 239 -3.39 6.53 -6.61
CA ASP A 239 -2.77 7.74 -6.11
C ASP A 239 -2.77 7.74 -4.57
N ILE A 240 -1.71 8.31 -3.98
CA ILE A 240 -1.58 8.42 -2.52
C ILE A 240 -2.32 9.67 -2.12
N TYR A 241 -3.27 9.58 -1.18
CA TYR A 241 -4.01 10.76 -0.76
C TYR A 241 -4.38 10.76 0.71
N ALA A 242 -4.54 11.95 1.27
CA ALA A 242 -5.15 12.16 2.56
C ALA A 242 -6.16 13.30 2.44
N PHE A 243 -7.24 13.23 3.21
CA PHE A 243 -8.20 14.33 3.25
C PHE A 243 -8.67 14.62 4.66
N TYR A 244 -9.09 15.86 4.87
CA TYR A 244 -9.66 16.29 6.14
C TYR A 244 -10.71 17.37 5.91
N ILE A 245 -11.90 17.17 6.44
CA ILE A 245 -12.99 18.14 6.39
C ILE A 245 -13.20 18.65 7.81
N LEU A 246 -13.00 19.93 8.04
CA LEU A 246 -13.06 20.48 9.38
C LEU A 246 -14.51 20.67 9.86
N GLY A 247 -14.74 20.28 11.11
CA GLY A 247 -16.00 20.54 11.82
C GLY A 247 -17.18 19.65 11.41
N ILE A 248 -16.92 18.51 10.76
CA ILE A 248 -17.96 17.50 10.47
C ILE A 248 -18.02 16.39 11.52
N ARG A 249 -16.94 16.13 12.28
CA ARG A 249 -16.96 15.04 13.27
C ARG A 249 -17.77 15.44 14.51
N PRO A 250 -18.42 14.46 15.19
CA PRO A 250 -19.16 14.70 16.42
C PRO A 250 -18.31 15.43 17.47
N GLY A 251 -18.88 16.48 18.09
CA GLY A 251 -18.20 17.27 19.12
C GLY A 251 -17.18 18.29 18.61
N GLN A 252 -16.91 18.37 17.30
CA GLN A 252 -15.90 19.27 16.72
C GLN A 252 -16.50 20.50 16.01
N ARG A 253 -17.78 20.82 16.27
CA ARG A 253 -18.45 21.99 15.69
C ARG A 253 -17.78 23.33 16.06
N ASN A 254 -17.05 23.37 17.18
CA ASN A 254 -16.34 24.55 17.67
C ASN A 254 -14.92 24.70 17.10
N GLY A 255 -14.69 24.11 15.93
CA GLY A 255 -13.40 24.10 15.26
C GLY A 255 -12.42 23.08 15.82
N GLU A 256 -11.32 22.92 15.10
CA GLU A 256 -10.30 21.90 15.36
C GLU A 256 -8.91 22.51 15.39
N HIS A 257 -7.98 21.84 16.05
CA HIS A 257 -6.61 22.32 16.13
C HIS A 257 -5.79 21.95 14.88
N ILE A 258 -4.87 22.81 14.45
CA ILE A 258 -3.91 22.51 13.37
C ILE A 258 -3.20 21.16 13.61
N THR A 259 -2.78 20.89 14.85
CA THR A 259 -2.13 19.62 15.22
C THR A 259 -3.02 18.40 15.02
N GLN A 260 -4.33 18.53 15.24
CA GLN A 260 -5.30 17.45 15.00
C GLN A 260 -5.45 17.20 13.49
N VAL A 261 -5.59 18.25 12.69
CA VAL A 261 -5.68 18.14 11.22
C VAL A 261 -4.44 17.43 10.67
N LEU A 262 -3.24 17.90 11.04
CA LEU A 262 -1.98 17.29 10.59
C LEU A 262 -1.83 15.84 11.09
N SER A 263 -2.20 15.56 12.33
CA SER A 263 -2.20 14.20 12.88
C SER A 263 -3.04 13.23 12.06
N HIS A 264 -4.25 13.64 11.65
CA HIS A 264 -5.12 12.78 10.83
C HIS A 264 -4.54 12.58 9.42
N ILE A 265 -3.95 13.62 8.82
CA ILE A 265 -3.27 13.51 7.53
C ILE A 265 -2.10 12.51 7.63
N MET A 266 -1.25 12.66 8.65
CA MET A 266 -0.09 11.79 8.86
C MET A 266 -0.50 10.32 9.02
N ILE A 267 -1.53 10.02 9.81
CA ILE A 267 -2.01 8.64 9.99
C ILE A 267 -2.62 8.07 8.69
N GLN A 268 -3.39 8.85 7.92
CA GLN A 268 -3.94 8.38 6.63
C GLN A 268 -2.85 7.99 5.66
N LEU A 269 -1.79 8.79 5.59
CA LEU A 269 -0.65 8.51 4.73
C LEU A 269 0.13 7.29 5.23
N LEU A 270 0.44 7.20 6.53
CA LEU A 270 1.13 6.04 7.09
C LEU A 270 0.37 4.72 6.90
N MET A 271 -0.96 4.74 6.93
CA MET A 271 -1.78 3.56 6.62
C MET A 271 -1.60 3.06 5.18
N GLN A 272 -1.34 3.96 4.23
CA GLN A 272 -1.09 3.62 2.83
C GLN A 272 0.36 3.15 2.57
N ASN A 273 1.27 3.42 3.50
CA ASN A 273 2.67 2.97 3.41
C ASN A 273 3.15 2.38 4.73
N ILE A 274 2.37 1.44 5.27
CA ILE A 274 2.68 0.82 6.57
C ILE A 274 4.02 0.08 6.55
N ARG A 275 4.44 -0.40 5.37
CA ARG A 275 5.74 -1.07 5.17
C ARG A 275 6.93 -0.14 5.44
N ALA A 276 6.79 1.17 5.26
CA ALA A 276 7.85 2.10 5.62
C ALA A 276 8.18 2.07 7.12
N LEU A 277 7.24 1.62 7.96
CA LEU A 277 7.44 1.44 9.38
C LEU A 277 8.20 0.15 9.72
N GLN A 278 8.53 -0.73 8.76
CA GLN A 278 9.31 -1.94 9.01
C GLN A 278 10.82 -1.65 9.16
N ASP A 279 11.29 -0.60 8.49
CA ASP A 279 12.67 -0.10 8.62
C ASP A 279 12.89 0.50 10.01
N GLY A 280 13.83 -0.05 10.77
CA GLY A 280 14.10 0.36 12.15
C GLY A 280 14.58 1.80 12.27
N ASN A 281 15.43 2.27 11.35
CA ASN A 281 15.97 3.63 11.38
C ASN A 281 14.87 4.64 11.05
N ARG A 282 14.04 4.35 10.03
CA ARG A 282 12.90 5.21 9.68
C ARG A 282 11.86 5.24 10.80
N TRP A 283 11.63 4.11 11.45
CA TRP A 283 10.75 4.01 12.61
C TRP A 283 11.21 4.90 13.76
N GLU A 284 12.47 4.77 14.20
CA GLU A 284 13.01 5.54 15.32
C GLU A 284 12.99 7.05 15.06
N ASP A 285 13.38 7.45 13.85
CA ASP A 285 13.37 8.85 13.42
C ASP A 285 11.94 9.43 13.40
N LEU A 286 10.96 8.65 12.93
CA LEU A 286 9.56 9.06 12.89
C LEU A 286 8.94 9.09 14.30
N GLN A 287 9.26 8.11 15.14
CA GLN A 287 8.78 8.05 16.52
C GLN A 287 9.27 9.28 17.30
N GLY A 288 10.55 9.61 17.23
CA GLY A 288 11.10 10.79 17.92
C GLY A 288 10.42 12.09 17.45
N ALA A 289 10.19 12.24 16.15
CA ALA A 289 9.47 13.39 15.61
C ALA A 289 8.00 13.46 16.10
N PHE A 290 7.34 12.31 16.28
CA PHE A 290 5.97 12.24 16.78
C PHE A 290 5.89 12.48 18.29
N GLU A 291 6.89 12.07 19.06
CA GLU A 291 7.01 12.40 20.49
C GLU A 291 7.17 13.92 20.67
N GLU A 292 8.03 14.57 19.88
CA GLU A 292 8.13 16.04 19.88
C GLU A 292 6.82 16.69 19.46
N HIS A 293 6.17 16.19 18.40
CA HIS A 293 4.88 16.70 17.94
C HIS A 293 3.78 16.56 19.00
N ALA A 294 3.76 15.45 19.75
CA ALA A 294 2.82 15.23 20.84
C ALA A 294 2.92 16.32 21.92
N THR A 295 4.13 16.82 22.21
CA THR A 295 4.29 17.95 23.14
C THR A 295 3.61 19.23 22.63
N VAL A 296 3.62 19.45 21.31
CA VAL A 296 2.92 20.57 20.66
C VAL A 296 1.41 20.35 20.66
N VAL A 297 0.95 19.11 20.45
CA VAL A 297 -0.47 18.73 20.58
C VAL A 297 -0.99 19.07 21.97
N ASP A 298 -0.28 18.65 23.01
CA ASP A 298 -0.64 18.92 24.41
C ASP A 298 -0.65 20.42 24.72
N ALA A 299 0.31 21.18 24.18
CA ALA A 299 0.35 22.62 24.31
C ALA A 299 -0.82 23.29 23.58
N ALA A 300 -1.19 22.81 22.39
CA ALA A 300 -2.31 23.33 21.61
C ALA A 300 -3.66 23.10 22.29
N MET A 301 -3.82 21.98 23.01
CA MET A 301 -5.02 21.72 23.81
C MET A 301 -5.16 22.69 24.99
N LYS A 302 -4.04 23.13 25.58
CA LYS A 302 -4.04 24.08 26.71
C LYS A 302 -4.21 25.53 26.26
N ASP A 303 -3.55 25.93 25.17
CA ASP A 303 -3.58 27.29 24.64
C ASP A 303 -3.57 27.34 23.10
N PRO A 304 -4.72 27.08 22.45
CA PRO A 304 -4.83 27.04 21.00
C PRO A 304 -4.31 28.31 20.32
N LYS A 305 -4.67 29.48 20.86
CA LYS A 305 -4.44 30.75 20.17
C LYS A 305 -2.97 31.15 20.15
N ASN A 306 -2.17 30.64 21.07
CA ASN A 306 -0.76 31.03 21.21
C ASN A 306 0.22 29.90 20.89
N VAL A 307 -0.20 28.64 20.80
CA VAL A 307 0.72 27.51 20.57
C VAL A 307 1.58 27.70 19.31
N PHE A 308 0.99 28.20 18.21
CA PHE A 308 1.71 28.45 16.96
C PHE A 308 2.19 29.90 16.79
N LYS A 309 2.22 30.70 17.87
CA LYS A 309 2.97 31.97 17.87
C LYS A 309 4.46 31.72 17.96
N THR A 310 4.88 30.61 18.56
CA THR A 310 6.28 30.22 18.62
C THR A 310 6.68 29.53 17.32
N ARG A 311 7.75 30.02 16.70
CA ARG A 311 8.32 29.42 15.48
C ARG A 311 8.71 27.95 15.70
N LYS A 312 9.19 27.61 16.89
CA LYS A 312 9.59 26.25 17.25
C LYS A 312 8.44 25.25 17.12
N ASN A 313 7.24 25.58 17.59
CA ASN A 313 6.10 24.65 17.53
C ASN A 313 5.63 24.41 16.08
N MET A 314 5.70 25.45 15.24
CA MET A 314 5.49 25.34 13.80
C MET A 314 6.51 24.41 13.14
N GLU A 315 7.80 24.59 13.46
CA GLU A 315 8.89 23.77 12.91
C GLU A 315 8.76 22.29 13.31
N VAL A 316 8.33 22.00 14.53
CA VAL A 316 8.05 20.63 14.99
C VAL A 316 6.91 20.00 14.17
N ALA A 317 5.80 20.71 13.97
CA ALA A 317 4.67 20.21 13.17
C ALA A 317 5.04 20.01 11.69
N GLN A 318 5.80 20.95 11.13
CA GLN A 318 6.36 20.87 9.77
C GLN A 318 7.30 19.68 9.63
N SER A 319 8.24 19.48 10.56
CA SER A 319 9.23 18.40 10.56
C SER A 319 8.56 17.02 10.60
N ALA A 320 7.63 16.81 11.54
CA ALA A 320 6.91 15.54 11.66
C ALA A 320 6.12 15.21 10.38
N THR A 321 5.37 16.18 9.85
CA THR A 321 4.58 15.99 8.62
C THR A 321 5.48 15.74 7.41
N LEU A 322 6.58 16.49 7.29
CA LEU A 322 7.54 16.34 6.20
C LEU A 322 8.21 14.96 6.20
N LYS A 323 8.55 14.41 7.37
CA LYS A 323 9.09 13.05 7.49
C LYS A 323 8.11 12.01 6.92
N VAL A 324 6.82 12.12 7.24
CA VAL A 324 5.79 11.22 6.71
C VAL A 324 5.66 11.33 5.19
N LEU A 325 5.61 12.56 4.64
CA LEU A 325 5.55 12.77 3.18
C LEU A 325 6.76 12.15 2.47
N ASN A 326 7.94 12.29 3.05
CA ASN A 326 9.18 11.79 2.46
C ASN A 326 9.32 10.26 2.51
N LEU A 327 8.47 9.54 3.23
CA LEU A 327 8.41 8.07 3.15
C LEU A 327 7.96 7.57 1.76
N PHE A 328 7.35 8.45 0.97
CA PHE A 328 6.91 8.20 -0.41
C PHE A 328 7.89 8.72 -1.46
N SER A 329 9.06 9.21 -1.03
CA SER A 329 10.11 9.59 -1.97
C SER A 329 10.76 8.34 -2.57
N HIS A 330 10.99 8.39 -3.89
CA HIS A 330 11.68 7.36 -4.66
C HIS A 330 12.89 7.98 -5.34
N ASP A 331 13.97 7.22 -5.48
CA ASP A 331 15.24 7.71 -6.05
C ASP A 331 15.17 7.94 -7.57
N GLY A 332 14.14 7.39 -8.24
CA GLY A 332 13.93 7.50 -9.68
C GLY A 332 12.76 8.41 -10.07
N PRO A 333 12.93 9.34 -11.04
CA PRO A 333 11.86 10.24 -11.48
C PRO A 333 10.69 9.52 -12.19
N GLN A 334 10.90 8.30 -12.71
CA GLN A 334 9.84 7.52 -13.37
C GLN A 334 8.87 6.84 -12.40
N GLU A 335 9.21 6.77 -11.11
CA GLU A 335 8.36 6.16 -10.07
C GLU A 335 7.75 7.20 -9.13
N GLN A 336 7.99 8.50 -9.38
CA GLN A 336 7.54 9.56 -8.49
C GLN A 336 6.02 9.75 -8.58
N ARG A 337 5.32 9.17 -7.61
CA ARG A 337 3.87 9.31 -7.47
C ARG A 337 3.49 10.69 -6.96
N THR A 338 2.26 11.10 -7.26
CA THR A 338 1.66 12.30 -6.68
C THR A 338 1.07 11.94 -5.33
N LEU A 339 1.36 12.77 -4.31
CA LEU A 339 0.69 12.71 -3.02
C LEU A 339 -0.32 13.86 -2.94
N TRP A 340 -1.59 13.53 -2.78
CA TRP A 340 -2.68 14.50 -2.71
C TRP A 340 -3.09 14.77 -1.25
N ILE A 341 -3.26 16.04 -0.89
CA ILE A 341 -3.80 16.43 0.41
C ILE A 341 -5.01 17.33 0.14
N VAL A 342 -6.19 16.91 0.58
CA VAL A 342 -7.43 17.68 0.38
C VAL A 342 -7.95 18.17 1.73
N LEU A 343 -7.93 19.48 1.95
CA LEU A 343 -8.44 20.11 3.15
C LEU A 343 -9.64 20.97 2.82
N ASP A 344 -10.77 20.66 3.42
CA ASP A 344 -11.99 21.45 3.29
C ASP A 344 -12.34 22.11 4.61
N ARG A 345 -12.91 23.31 4.53
CA ARG A 345 -13.31 24.14 5.66
C ARG A 345 -12.16 24.57 6.55
N VAL A 346 -11.02 24.90 5.95
CA VAL A 346 -9.85 25.40 6.70
C VAL A 346 -10.16 26.70 7.48
N ASP A 347 -11.21 27.44 7.10
CA ASP A 347 -11.78 28.55 7.87
C ASP A 347 -12.21 28.18 9.31
N ARG A 348 -12.44 26.88 9.60
CA ARG A 348 -12.89 26.38 10.91
C ARG A 348 -11.77 25.96 11.87
N VAL A 349 -10.51 26.16 11.50
CA VAL A 349 -9.41 25.86 12.42
C VAL A 349 -9.38 26.87 13.59
N LYS A 350 -9.07 26.40 14.80
CA LYS A 350 -9.12 27.24 16.02
C LYS A 350 -8.01 28.28 16.05
N GLU A 351 -6.84 27.91 15.54
CA GLU A 351 -5.71 28.81 15.39
C GLU A 351 -5.92 29.73 14.18
N PRO A 352 -5.14 30.82 14.03
CA PRO A 352 -5.23 31.63 12.83
C PRO A 352 -4.98 30.77 11.58
N PRO A 353 -5.91 30.70 10.59
CA PRO A 353 -5.80 29.77 9.47
C PRO A 353 -4.53 29.96 8.62
N VAL A 354 -3.97 31.18 8.61
CA VAL A 354 -2.66 31.48 8.02
C VAL A 354 -1.55 30.57 8.53
N ARG A 355 -1.58 30.13 9.79
CA ARG A 355 -0.57 29.22 10.35
C ARG A 355 -0.64 27.84 9.71
N LEU A 356 -1.84 27.31 9.44
CA LEU A 356 -1.95 26.04 8.74
C LEU A 356 -1.34 26.16 7.35
N LEU A 357 -1.64 27.25 6.64
CA LEU A 357 -1.11 27.46 5.30
C LEU A 357 0.40 27.67 5.26
N GLU A 358 1.00 28.34 6.24
CA GLU A 358 2.46 28.39 6.40
C GLU A 358 3.08 26.99 6.54
N VAL A 359 2.39 26.05 7.20
CA VAL A 359 2.80 24.63 7.21
C VAL A 359 2.68 24.05 5.79
N LEU A 360 1.54 24.19 5.13
CA LEU A 360 1.31 23.57 3.82
C LEU A 360 2.26 24.11 2.73
N GLU A 361 2.51 25.41 2.71
CA GLU A 361 3.50 26.08 1.85
C GLU A 361 4.90 25.50 2.09
N TYR A 362 5.30 25.35 3.35
CA TYR A 362 6.57 24.71 3.69
C TYR A 362 6.65 23.28 3.15
N LEU A 363 5.56 22.50 3.23
CA LEU A 363 5.54 21.11 2.76
C LEU A 363 5.68 21.03 1.23
N ILE A 364 5.01 21.88 0.45
CA ILE A 364 5.15 21.84 -1.02
C ILE A 364 6.56 22.21 -1.48
N VAL A 365 7.28 23.07 -0.73
CA VAL A 365 8.65 23.49 -1.06
C VAL A 365 9.69 22.45 -0.62
N LYS A 366 9.49 21.80 0.54
CA LYS A 366 10.51 20.95 1.17
C LYS A 366 10.33 19.46 0.96
N ALA A 367 9.15 19.00 0.56
CA ALA A 367 8.91 17.59 0.29
C ALA A 367 9.77 17.09 -0.88
N LYS A 368 10.33 15.90 -0.73
CA LYS A 368 11.07 15.18 -1.79
C LYS A 368 10.13 14.47 -2.77
N VAL A 369 8.86 14.33 -2.41
CA VAL A 369 7.78 13.77 -3.23
C VAL A 369 6.96 14.91 -3.87
N LYS A 370 6.33 14.66 -5.02
CA LYS A 370 5.41 15.62 -5.63
C LYS A 370 4.13 15.71 -4.80
N VAL A 371 3.86 16.86 -4.20
CA VAL A 371 2.69 17.08 -3.34
C VAL A 371 1.70 18.03 -4.00
N LYS A 372 0.43 17.65 -4.06
CA LYS A 372 -0.68 18.48 -4.53
C LYS A 372 -1.64 18.73 -3.38
N ILE A 373 -1.76 19.98 -2.97
CA ILE A 373 -2.61 20.37 -1.84
C ILE A 373 -3.80 21.17 -2.36
N LEU A 374 -5.02 20.73 -2.07
CA LEU A 374 -6.24 21.51 -2.25
C LEU A 374 -6.68 22.03 -0.88
N VAL A 375 -6.89 23.34 -0.78
CA VAL A 375 -7.48 23.98 0.39
C VAL A 375 -8.75 24.71 -0.01
N VAL A 376 -9.86 24.42 0.67
CA VAL A 376 -11.13 25.12 0.50
C VAL A 376 -11.48 25.88 1.78
N VAL A 377 -11.88 27.14 1.62
CA VAL A 377 -12.36 27.99 2.72
C VAL A 377 -13.67 28.71 2.38
N ASN A 378 -14.50 28.94 3.40
CA ASN A 378 -15.56 29.96 3.33
C ASN A 378 -14.94 31.34 3.59
N GLY A 379 -15.00 32.21 2.58
CA GLY A 379 -14.34 33.50 2.62
C GLY A 379 -14.90 34.48 3.65
N TRP A 380 -16.17 34.34 4.04
CA TRP A 380 -16.78 35.18 5.07
C TRP A 380 -16.35 34.84 6.49
N ASP A 381 -15.99 33.58 6.72
CA ASP A 381 -15.58 33.08 8.02
C ASP A 381 -14.13 33.51 8.35
N TRP A 382 -13.41 34.08 7.37
CA TRP A 382 -12.03 34.53 7.52
C TRP A 382 -11.86 36.04 7.28
N LYS A 383 -11.91 36.82 8.36
CA LYS A 383 -11.86 38.31 8.34
C LYS A 383 -10.67 38.94 7.61
N HIS A 384 -9.49 38.32 7.66
CA HIS A 384 -8.25 38.83 7.04
C HIS A 384 -7.93 38.18 5.69
N LEU A 385 -8.90 37.48 5.10
CA LEU A 385 -8.70 36.74 3.87
C LEU A 385 -8.26 37.61 2.68
N PRO A 386 -8.79 38.82 2.42
CA PRO A 386 -8.38 39.60 1.26
C PRO A 386 -6.90 39.99 1.25
N SER A 387 -6.38 40.47 2.39
CA SER A 387 -4.95 40.78 2.55
C SER A 387 -4.08 39.53 2.37
N TYR A 388 -4.61 38.38 2.79
CA TYR A 388 -3.87 37.13 2.72
C TYR A 388 -3.87 36.53 1.31
N ILE A 389 -5.00 36.59 0.59
CA ILE A 389 -5.08 36.22 -0.83
C ILE A 389 -4.09 37.02 -1.67
N ALA A 390 -3.97 38.33 -1.43
CA ALA A 390 -2.98 39.15 -2.12
C ALA A 390 -1.55 38.62 -1.89
N SER A 391 -1.20 38.30 -0.63
CA SER A 391 0.10 37.72 -0.30
C SER A 391 0.33 36.33 -0.91
N LEU A 392 -0.71 35.50 -1.00
CA LEU A 392 -0.62 34.20 -1.67
C LEU A 392 -0.43 34.34 -3.18
N ALA A 393 -1.12 35.30 -3.80
CA ALA A 393 -1.04 35.52 -5.24
C ALA A 393 0.37 35.96 -5.68
N GLU A 394 1.10 36.68 -4.83
CA GLU A 394 2.51 37.04 -5.04
C GLU A 394 3.43 35.80 -5.09
N LYS A 395 3.04 34.69 -4.44
CA LYS A 395 3.80 33.43 -4.39
C LYS A 395 3.47 32.47 -5.54
N ARG A 396 2.93 32.95 -6.66
CA ARG A 396 2.54 32.09 -7.79
C ARG A 396 3.71 31.27 -8.36
N GLU A 397 4.90 31.85 -8.38
CA GLU A 397 6.12 31.15 -8.84
C GLU A 397 6.54 30.02 -7.89
N GLU A 398 6.10 30.05 -6.63
CA GLU A 398 6.34 29.03 -5.61
C GLU A 398 5.31 27.88 -5.68
N GLY A 399 4.45 27.87 -6.70
CA GLY A 399 3.46 26.82 -6.91
C GLY A 399 2.14 27.04 -6.16
N VAL A 400 1.84 28.27 -5.74
CA VAL A 400 0.56 28.65 -5.14
C VAL A 400 -0.40 29.17 -6.22
N ILE A 401 -1.61 28.62 -6.27
CA ILE A 401 -2.66 29.01 -7.21
C ILE A 401 -3.90 29.40 -6.41
N VAL A 402 -4.43 30.60 -6.68
CA VAL A 402 -5.61 31.13 -5.98
C VAL A 402 -6.83 31.10 -6.90
N TYR A 403 -7.94 30.59 -6.38
CA TYR A 403 -9.25 30.58 -7.00
C TYR A 403 -10.26 31.25 -6.07
N GLU A 404 -10.87 32.34 -6.52
CA GLU A 404 -11.94 33.02 -5.80
C GLU A 404 -13.27 32.81 -6.53
N GLY A 405 -14.28 32.38 -5.80
CA GLY A 405 -15.62 32.19 -6.31
C GLY A 405 -16.65 32.88 -5.41
N ARG A 406 -17.54 33.70 -6.01
CA ARG A 406 -18.70 34.27 -5.33
C ARG A 406 -19.96 33.51 -5.74
N GLN A 407 -20.71 33.02 -4.76
CA GLN A 407 -22.01 32.39 -4.98
C GLN A 407 -22.98 33.45 -5.55
N LYS A 408 -23.70 33.12 -6.62
CA LYS A 408 -24.70 34.04 -7.18
C LYS A 408 -26.00 33.89 -6.40
N ARG A 409 -26.72 35.01 -6.25
CA ARG A 409 -28.07 34.96 -5.72
C ARG A 409 -28.99 34.42 -6.82
N ARG A 410 -29.66 33.29 -6.54
CA ARG A 410 -30.76 32.78 -7.39
C ARG A 410 -32.02 33.64 -7.27
#